data_AF-A0A3B5MJW2-F1
#
_entry.id   AF-A0A3B5MJW2-F1
#
_cell.length_a   1.000
_cell.length_b   1.000
_cell.length_c   1.000
_cell.angle_alpha   90.00
_cell.angle_beta   90.00
_cell.angle_gamma   90.00
#
_symmetry.space_group_name_H-M   'P 1'
#
loop_
_entity.id
_entity.type
_entity.pdbx_description
1 polymer ?
#
loop_
_entity_poly.entity_id
_entity_poly.type
_entity_poly.pdbx_seq_one_letter_code
_entity_poly.pdbx_strand_id
1 'polypeptide(L)'
;MFSKLFWCNVVRLVGSRSDGYCTGRVEIYHNGEWGTVCDDGWDNNDANVVCKQLGCGPPFIVHASAYFGEGTGKIWLDDVGCSGNEKSLSECYHRGFGTHNCEHVEDAGVTCYRKYYPVRLTGPSWCAGRVEIYYNAAWQTVCDDGWDLNDAQVVCSQLNCGVAVAAPHSAYFGKGRDKILLDDVACMGNETHLTRCSHRGYLDHNCSHSQDAGVICSGEKMFSTNTEASFLFRCFTVTSKILLFNNAIEQKNQSNCLYMFYYVLFFPFSICLLIVPHAFIAGLSRLIGPSRCSGRVEIFNNGSWGTVCNNSWDINEARVICRQLGCGTSLSVLHFGEGIGEINEVTCTGSERYLPECSYSRDGAQNCNHSQDAGVICSGNVFFLLNVLVKTCSN
;
A
#
# COMPACT_ATOMS: atom_id res chain seq x y z
N MET A 1 -22.98 -29.75 7.79
CA MET A 1 -22.65 -29.99 6.37
C MET A 1 -21.85 -28.78 5.91
N PHE A 2 -20.55 -28.76 6.17
CA PHE A 2 -19.67 -27.68 5.71
C PHE A 2 -19.42 -27.88 4.22
N SER A 3 -19.85 -26.91 3.42
CA SER A 3 -19.48 -26.82 2.02
C SER A 3 -17.94 -26.79 1.93
N LYS A 4 -17.35 -27.85 1.40
CA LYS A 4 -15.99 -27.77 0.86
C LYS A 4 -16.03 -26.65 -0.18
N LEU A 5 -15.38 -25.53 0.11
CA LEU A 5 -14.93 -24.63 -0.94
C LEU A 5 -14.02 -25.47 -1.85
N PHE A 6 -14.55 -25.86 -3.01
CA PHE A 6 -13.70 -26.34 -4.09
C PHE A 6 -12.73 -25.21 -4.39
N TRP A 7 -11.46 -25.44 -4.10
CA TRP A 7 -10.38 -24.60 -4.58
C TRP A 7 -10.53 -24.59 -6.10
N CYS A 8 -10.81 -23.42 -6.66
CA CYS A 8 -10.72 -23.21 -8.10
C CYS A 8 -9.29 -23.62 -8.50
N ASN A 9 -9.11 -24.59 -9.40
CA ASN A 9 -7.77 -24.99 -9.83
C ASN A 9 -7.06 -23.72 -10.34
N VAL A 10 -5.91 -23.38 -9.73
CA VAL A 10 -5.18 -22.14 -10.01
C VAL A 10 -4.07 -22.43 -11.00
N VAL A 11 -3.89 -21.56 -12.00
CA VAL A 11 -2.76 -21.62 -12.94
C VAL A 11 -1.75 -20.52 -12.59
N ARG A 12 -0.46 -20.79 -12.78
CA ARG A 12 0.63 -19.80 -12.69
C ARG A 12 1.63 -19.98 -13.84
N LEU A 13 2.41 -18.94 -14.10
CA LEU A 13 3.51 -18.97 -15.07
C LEU A 13 4.87 -18.82 -14.37
N VAL A 14 5.83 -19.67 -14.70
CA VAL A 14 7.15 -19.75 -14.03
C VAL A 14 8.29 -19.71 -15.06
N GLY A 15 9.49 -19.27 -14.66
CA GLY A 15 10.71 -19.41 -15.47
C GLY A 15 11.04 -18.26 -16.44
N SER A 16 10.19 -17.22 -16.51
CA SER A 16 10.55 -16.00 -17.25
C SER A 16 11.56 -15.14 -16.47
N ARG A 17 12.63 -14.68 -17.15
CA ARG A 17 13.65 -13.77 -16.60
C ARG A 17 13.16 -12.35 -16.38
N SER A 18 12.05 -11.99 -17.01
CA SER A 18 11.31 -10.77 -16.73
C SER A 18 10.21 -11.11 -15.74
N ASP A 19 10.00 -10.30 -14.69
CA ASP A 19 8.96 -10.45 -13.65
C ASP A 19 7.51 -10.31 -14.20
N GLY A 20 7.21 -11.04 -15.26
CA GLY A 20 5.95 -11.04 -15.96
C GLY A 20 5.09 -12.21 -15.55
N TYR A 21 4.02 -11.95 -14.80
CA TYR A 21 2.95 -12.90 -14.50
C TYR A 21 2.18 -13.42 -15.75
N CYS A 22 2.51 -12.92 -16.95
CA CYS A 22 1.90 -13.26 -18.24
C CYS A 22 2.86 -13.98 -19.21
N THR A 23 3.99 -14.50 -18.72
CA THR A 23 4.95 -15.23 -19.55
C THR A 23 5.67 -16.29 -18.73
N GLY A 24 5.69 -17.53 -19.21
CA GLY A 24 6.43 -18.62 -18.56
C GLY A 24 5.89 -20.01 -18.88
N ARG A 25 6.51 -21.02 -18.26
CA ARG A 25 6.02 -22.39 -18.19
C ARG A 25 4.70 -22.43 -17.43
N VAL A 26 3.73 -23.19 -17.95
CA VAL A 26 2.41 -23.33 -17.35
C VAL A 26 2.45 -24.36 -16.22
N GLU A 27 2.02 -23.95 -15.03
CA GLU A 27 1.82 -24.86 -13.90
C GLU A 27 0.39 -24.73 -13.36
N ILE A 28 -0.21 -25.85 -12.99
CA ILE A 28 -1.56 -25.94 -12.43
C ILE A 28 -1.52 -26.54 -11.02
N TYR A 29 -2.34 -26.00 -10.13
CA TYR A 29 -2.48 -26.51 -8.77
C TYR A 29 -3.63 -27.51 -8.68
N HIS A 30 -3.31 -28.75 -8.31
CA HIS A 30 -4.27 -29.82 -8.15
C HIS A 30 -3.93 -30.71 -6.95
N ASN A 31 -4.94 -31.13 -6.19
CA ASN A 31 -4.79 -32.01 -5.01
C ASN A 31 -3.71 -31.59 -3.99
N GLY A 32 -3.49 -30.28 -3.81
CA GLY A 32 -2.55 -29.77 -2.81
C GLY A 32 -1.13 -29.53 -3.32
N GLU A 33 -0.86 -29.77 -4.60
CA GLU A 33 0.48 -29.69 -5.17
C GLU A 33 0.47 -29.00 -6.55
N TRP A 34 1.52 -28.25 -6.84
CA TRP A 34 1.76 -27.68 -8.18
C TRP A 34 2.38 -28.72 -9.08
N GLY A 35 1.95 -28.76 -10.33
CA GLY A 35 2.55 -29.59 -11.36
C GLY A 35 2.46 -28.92 -12.72
N THR A 36 3.24 -29.42 -13.67
CA THR A 36 3.36 -28.86 -15.02
C THR A 36 2.30 -29.42 -15.96
N VAL A 37 2.30 -28.92 -17.19
CA VAL A 37 1.41 -29.34 -18.27
C VAL A 37 2.30 -29.81 -19.42
N CYS A 38 2.02 -30.98 -19.99
CA CYS A 38 2.74 -31.47 -21.16
C CYS A 38 2.38 -30.68 -22.43
N ASP A 39 3.33 -30.57 -23.36
CA ASP A 39 3.18 -29.87 -24.63
C ASP A 39 2.58 -30.72 -25.76
N ASP A 40 2.31 -32.01 -25.52
CA ASP A 40 1.56 -32.88 -26.43
C ASP A 40 0.16 -32.30 -26.67
N GLY A 41 -0.11 -31.94 -27.93
CA GLY A 41 -1.37 -31.30 -28.33
C GLY A 41 -1.48 -29.81 -27.97
N TRP A 42 -0.49 -29.21 -27.30
CA TRP A 42 -0.54 -27.84 -26.78
C TRP A 42 -0.61 -26.79 -27.89
N ASP A 43 -1.77 -26.12 -28.00
CA ASP A 43 -2.09 -25.22 -29.09
C ASP A 43 -2.47 -23.78 -28.66
N ASN A 44 -2.90 -22.97 -29.63
CA ASN A 44 -3.32 -21.59 -29.38
C ASN A 44 -4.63 -21.48 -28.58
N ASN A 45 -5.53 -22.45 -28.67
CA ASN A 45 -6.76 -22.47 -27.90
C ASN A 45 -6.46 -22.75 -26.42
N ASP A 46 -5.54 -23.66 -26.14
CA ASP A 46 -5.08 -23.94 -24.77
C ASP A 46 -4.41 -22.71 -24.16
N ALA A 47 -3.48 -22.12 -24.92
CA ALA A 47 -2.81 -20.89 -24.54
C ALA A 47 -3.81 -19.73 -24.32
N ASN A 48 -4.87 -19.65 -25.14
CA ASN A 48 -5.92 -18.64 -24.97
C ASN A 48 -6.67 -18.80 -23.65
N VAL A 49 -7.01 -20.04 -23.26
CA VAL A 49 -7.65 -20.31 -21.97
C VAL A 49 -6.73 -19.91 -20.81
N VAL A 50 -5.44 -20.28 -20.86
CA VAL A 50 -4.47 -19.86 -19.84
C VAL A 50 -4.35 -18.34 -19.74
N CYS A 51 -4.13 -17.66 -20.86
CA CYS A 51 -3.96 -16.21 -20.87
C CYS A 51 -5.22 -15.47 -20.39
N LYS A 52 -6.40 -15.97 -20.75
CA LYS A 52 -7.69 -15.44 -20.28
C LYS A 52 -7.90 -15.70 -18.79
N GLN A 53 -7.59 -16.91 -18.30
CA GLN A 53 -7.68 -17.28 -16.89
C GLN A 53 -6.78 -16.40 -16.01
N LEU A 54 -5.62 -16.00 -16.52
CA LEU A 54 -4.67 -15.11 -15.85
C LEU A 54 -4.96 -13.61 -16.04
N GLY A 55 -5.95 -13.24 -16.87
CA GLY A 55 -6.26 -11.83 -17.18
C GLY A 55 -5.19 -11.15 -18.04
N CYS A 56 -4.38 -11.92 -18.76
CA CYS A 56 -3.21 -11.48 -19.52
C CYS A 56 -3.50 -11.09 -20.96
N GLY A 57 -4.76 -11.10 -21.40
CA GLY A 57 -5.13 -10.83 -22.80
C GLY A 57 -5.09 -12.09 -23.69
N PRO A 58 -5.04 -11.94 -25.02
CA PRO A 58 -4.93 -13.07 -25.95
C PRO A 58 -3.53 -13.70 -25.90
N PRO A 59 -3.34 -14.94 -26.39
CA PRO A 59 -2.02 -15.55 -26.51
C PRO A 59 -1.19 -14.82 -27.57
N PHE A 60 0.12 -14.69 -27.35
CA PHE A 60 1.05 -14.13 -28.33
C PHE A 60 1.95 -15.22 -28.92
N ILE A 61 2.59 -16.01 -28.05
CA ILE A 61 3.45 -17.13 -28.46
C ILE A 61 3.13 -18.33 -27.57
N VAL A 62 2.89 -19.47 -28.21
CA VAL A 62 2.78 -20.79 -27.57
C VAL A 62 4.18 -21.41 -27.53
N HIS A 63 4.59 -21.89 -26.37
CA HIS A 63 5.91 -22.48 -26.18
C HIS A 63 5.80 -23.97 -25.83
N ALA A 64 6.76 -24.73 -26.32
CA ALA A 64 6.90 -26.16 -26.15
C ALA A 64 8.36 -26.48 -25.74
N SER A 65 8.63 -27.75 -25.50
CA SER A 65 9.95 -28.32 -25.23
C SER A 65 10.69 -27.61 -24.09
N ALA A 66 9.97 -27.36 -22.99
CA ALA A 66 10.51 -26.73 -21.79
C ALA A 66 11.26 -25.41 -22.06
N TYR A 67 10.78 -24.58 -22.99
CA TYR A 67 11.43 -23.32 -23.38
C TYR A 67 11.83 -22.41 -22.21
N PHE A 68 10.99 -22.34 -21.16
CA PHE A 68 11.25 -21.56 -19.95
C PHE A 68 12.02 -22.33 -18.87
N GLY A 69 12.64 -23.43 -19.25
CA GLY A 69 13.24 -24.42 -18.37
C GLY A 69 12.26 -25.51 -17.94
N GLU A 70 12.81 -26.66 -17.61
CA GLU A 70 12.09 -27.82 -17.07
C GLU A 70 11.50 -27.48 -15.70
N GLY A 71 10.31 -27.99 -15.43
CA GLY A 71 9.73 -28.08 -14.11
C GLY A 71 10.30 -29.25 -13.31
N THR A 72 9.69 -29.48 -12.15
CA THR A 72 10.05 -30.60 -11.28
C THR A 72 8.79 -31.14 -10.61
N GLY A 73 8.72 -32.45 -10.40
CA GLY A 73 7.65 -33.07 -9.63
C GLY A 73 6.58 -33.68 -10.53
N LYS A 74 5.31 -33.31 -10.32
CA LYS A 74 4.18 -33.87 -11.06
C LYS A 74 3.97 -33.15 -12.39
N ILE A 75 3.64 -33.92 -13.44
CA ILE A 75 2.99 -33.42 -14.65
C ILE A 75 1.50 -33.73 -14.47
N TRP A 76 0.68 -32.68 -14.39
CA TRP A 76 -0.75 -32.84 -14.07
C TRP A 76 -1.62 -33.06 -15.28
N LEU A 77 -1.31 -32.43 -16.40
CA LEU A 77 -2.14 -32.46 -17.60
C LEU A 77 -1.32 -32.88 -18.82
N ASP A 78 -1.98 -33.60 -19.71
CA ASP A 78 -1.46 -34.15 -20.97
C ASP A 78 -2.62 -34.26 -21.98
N ASP A 79 -2.30 -34.16 -23.27
CA ASP A 79 -3.22 -33.97 -24.40
C ASP A 79 -4.32 -32.94 -24.08
N VAL A 80 -3.90 -31.74 -23.66
CA VAL A 80 -4.86 -30.67 -23.38
C VAL A 80 -5.51 -30.24 -24.70
N GLY A 81 -6.84 -30.23 -24.73
CA GLY A 81 -7.62 -29.91 -25.93
C GLY A 81 -8.75 -28.94 -25.62
N CYS A 82 -8.42 -27.67 -25.46
CA CYS A 82 -9.39 -26.59 -25.27
C CYS A 82 -10.07 -26.21 -26.59
N SER A 83 -11.34 -25.81 -26.50
CA SER A 83 -12.05 -25.11 -27.58
C SER A 83 -11.73 -23.60 -27.63
N GLY A 84 -11.08 -23.08 -26.58
CA GLY A 84 -10.70 -21.68 -26.42
C GLY A 84 -11.71 -20.85 -25.62
N ASN A 85 -12.85 -21.43 -25.24
CA ASN A 85 -13.95 -20.73 -24.57
C ASN A 85 -14.07 -21.06 -23.08
N GLU A 86 -13.35 -22.07 -22.62
CA GLU A 86 -13.31 -22.54 -21.24
C GLU A 86 -12.91 -21.41 -20.29
N LYS A 87 -13.38 -21.50 -19.04
CA LYS A 87 -13.03 -20.51 -18.00
C LYS A 87 -11.71 -20.83 -17.31
N SER A 88 -11.36 -22.11 -17.27
CA SER A 88 -10.15 -22.60 -16.65
C SER A 88 -9.54 -23.74 -17.45
N LEU A 89 -8.22 -23.89 -17.38
CA LEU A 89 -7.50 -24.96 -18.08
C LEU A 89 -7.98 -26.36 -17.65
N SER A 90 -8.42 -26.50 -16.39
CA SER A 90 -8.97 -27.77 -15.87
C SER A 90 -10.35 -28.15 -16.42
N GLU A 91 -11.01 -27.26 -17.16
CA GLU A 91 -12.29 -27.55 -17.83
C GLU A 91 -12.10 -28.05 -19.27
N CYS A 92 -10.89 -27.92 -19.82
CA CYS A 92 -10.58 -28.42 -21.16
C CYS A 92 -10.55 -29.95 -21.19
N TYR A 93 -10.61 -30.53 -22.39
CA TYR A 93 -10.30 -31.95 -22.51
C TYR A 93 -8.85 -32.21 -22.08
N HIS A 94 -8.61 -33.31 -21.38
CA HIS A 94 -7.30 -33.85 -21.02
C HIS A 94 -7.44 -35.32 -20.61
N ARG A 95 -6.34 -36.09 -20.53
CA ARG A 95 -6.36 -37.55 -20.23
C ARG A 95 -6.67 -37.92 -18.77
N GLY A 96 -7.05 -36.93 -17.96
CA GLY A 96 -7.17 -37.04 -16.49
C GLY A 96 -5.92 -36.55 -15.76
N PHE A 97 -6.09 -36.08 -14.53
CA PHE A 97 -5.00 -35.49 -13.74
C PHE A 97 -3.94 -36.53 -13.37
N GLY A 98 -2.67 -36.25 -13.71
CA GLY A 98 -1.52 -37.10 -13.40
C GLY A 98 -1.38 -38.31 -14.33
N THR A 99 -2.20 -38.40 -15.37
CA THR A 99 -2.09 -39.40 -16.43
C THR A 99 -1.38 -38.76 -17.62
N HIS A 100 -0.13 -39.14 -17.86
CA HIS A 100 0.69 -38.63 -18.96
C HIS A 100 1.74 -39.66 -19.36
N ASN A 101 2.31 -39.50 -20.56
CA ASN A 101 3.52 -40.21 -21.00
C ASN A 101 4.72 -39.29 -21.25
N CYS A 102 4.63 -38.04 -20.77
CA CYS A 102 5.65 -37.03 -20.98
C CYS A 102 6.71 -36.98 -19.88
N GLU A 103 7.85 -36.39 -20.20
CA GLU A 103 8.92 -35.98 -19.29
C GLU A 103 8.98 -34.44 -19.17
N HIS A 104 9.70 -33.88 -18.19
CA HIS A 104 9.74 -32.43 -18.00
C HIS A 104 10.38 -31.63 -19.15
N VAL A 105 11.11 -32.29 -20.04
CA VAL A 105 11.60 -31.69 -21.29
C VAL A 105 10.46 -31.30 -22.24
N GLU A 106 9.25 -31.79 -22.00
CA GLU A 106 8.00 -31.53 -22.75
C GLU A 106 7.07 -30.57 -21.98
N ASP A 107 7.58 -29.83 -20.99
CA ASP A 107 6.74 -28.88 -20.26
C ASP A 107 6.31 -27.69 -21.15
N ALA A 108 5.00 -27.48 -21.22
CA ALA A 108 4.35 -26.44 -21.99
C ALA A 108 4.54 -25.04 -21.39
N GLY A 109 4.57 -24.03 -22.26
CA GLY A 109 4.68 -22.63 -21.87
C GLY A 109 3.83 -21.69 -22.72
N VAL A 110 3.69 -20.45 -22.26
CA VAL A 110 2.97 -19.42 -22.99
C VAL A 110 3.57 -18.05 -22.75
N THR A 111 3.55 -17.23 -23.79
CA THR A 111 3.67 -15.77 -23.71
C THR A 111 2.34 -15.18 -24.12
N CYS A 112 1.67 -14.51 -23.19
CA CYS A 112 0.43 -13.79 -23.49
C CYS A 112 0.74 -12.39 -24.00
N TYR A 113 -0.15 -11.85 -24.82
CA TYR A 113 -0.06 -10.49 -25.30
C TYR A 113 -0.36 -9.52 -24.15
N ARG A 114 0.68 -8.87 -23.60
CA ARG A 114 0.49 -7.82 -22.60
C ARG A 114 -0.29 -6.67 -23.22
N LYS A 115 -1.61 -6.64 -22.98
CA LYS A 115 -2.42 -5.46 -23.30
C LYS A 115 -2.02 -4.25 -22.44
N TYR A 116 -1.38 -4.50 -21.30
CA TYR A 116 -0.97 -3.49 -20.33
C TYR A 116 0.44 -3.78 -19.81
N TYR A 117 1.20 -2.70 -19.61
CA TYR A 117 2.59 -2.78 -19.16
C TYR A 117 2.69 -2.52 -17.64
N PRO A 118 3.51 -3.31 -16.91
CA PRO A 118 3.76 -3.06 -15.49
C PRO A 118 4.31 -1.65 -15.26
N VAL A 119 3.89 -1.04 -14.15
CA VAL A 119 4.39 0.25 -13.68
C VAL A 119 5.15 0.02 -12.37
N ARG A 120 6.23 0.77 -12.14
CA ARG A 120 6.92 0.87 -10.85
C ARG A 120 7.23 2.32 -10.51
N LEU A 121 7.51 2.56 -9.23
CA LEU A 121 8.02 3.84 -8.75
C LEU A 121 9.47 3.71 -8.30
N THR A 122 10.33 4.57 -8.84
CA THR A 122 11.71 4.72 -8.36
C THR A 122 11.79 5.98 -7.52
N GLY A 123 11.90 5.84 -6.21
CA GLY A 123 11.84 6.96 -5.28
C GLY A 123 11.97 6.55 -3.82
N PRO A 124 11.58 7.43 -2.89
CA PRO A 124 11.80 7.20 -1.46
C PRO A 124 10.85 6.17 -0.83
N SER A 125 9.75 5.79 -1.50
CA SER A 125 8.88 4.70 -1.03
C SER A 125 8.25 3.96 -2.22
N TRP A 126 7.61 2.83 -1.93
CA TRP A 126 6.87 2.04 -2.93
C TRP A 126 5.61 2.75 -3.45
N CYS A 127 5.17 3.83 -2.77
CA CYS A 127 4.01 4.66 -3.16
C CYS A 127 4.39 6.12 -3.49
N ALA A 128 5.68 6.43 -3.63
CA ALA A 128 6.16 7.75 -4.04
C ALA A 128 7.46 7.62 -4.85
N GLY A 129 7.47 8.17 -6.06
CA GLY A 129 8.66 8.13 -6.91
C GLY A 129 8.40 8.51 -8.35
N ARG A 130 9.48 8.48 -9.15
CA ARG A 130 9.42 8.62 -10.62
C ARG A 130 8.68 7.43 -11.22
N VAL A 131 7.77 7.70 -12.15
CA VAL A 131 6.97 6.67 -12.82
C VAL A 131 7.79 6.01 -13.92
N GLU A 132 7.88 4.68 -13.88
CA GLU A 132 8.55 3.89 -14.91
C GLU A 132 7.65 2.73 -15.38
N ILE A 133 7.61 2.52 -16.69
CA ILE A 133 6.79 1.50 -17.36
C ILE A 133 7.72 0.45 -17.97
N TYR A 134 7.40 -0.83 -17.78
CA TYR A 134 8.18 -1.93 -18.35
C TYR A 134 7.75 -2.23 -19.79
N TYR A 135 8.53 -1.79 -20.76
CA TYR A 135 8.25 -1.91 -22.19
C TYR A 135 9.48 -2.42 -22.95
N ASN A 136 9.29 -3.38 -23.87
CA ASN A 136 10.36 -3.99 -24.67
C ASN A 136 11.61 -4.40 -23.85
N ALA A 137 11.37 -5.17 -22.79
CA ALA A 137 12.40 -5.70 -21.88
C ALA A 137 13.22 -4.67 -21.09
N ALA A 138 12.76 -3.41 -20.99
CA ALA A 138 13.42 -2.37 -20.21
C ALA A 138 12.41 -1.49 -19.45
N TRP A 139 12.86 -0.87 -18.35
CA TRP A 139 12.10 0.15 -17.63
C TRP A 139 12.34 1.51 -18.27
N GLN A 140 11.27 2.24 -18.53
CA GLN A 140 11.29 3.49 -19.29
C GLN A 140 10.44 4.54 -18.59
N THR A 141 10.81 5.83 -18.68
CA THR A 141 10.14 6.90 -17.94
C THR A 141 8.90 7.44 -18.68
N VAL A 142 8.17 8.33 -18.03
CA VAL A 142 6.99 9.03 -18.58
C VAL A 142 7.27 10.52 -18.56
N CYS A 143 6.93 11.25 -19.62
CA CYS A 143 7.07 12.70 -19.65
C CYS A 143 6.02 13.39 -18.77
N ASP A 144 6.37 14.55 -18.22
CA ASP A 144 5.53 15.39 -17.37
C ASP A 144 4.70 16.44 -18.12
N ASP A 145 4.82 16.51 -19.45
CA ASP A 145 3.96 17.31 -20.32
C ASP A 145 2.53 16.78 -20.24
N GLY A 146 1.59 17.63 -19.82
CA GLY A 146 0.19 17.26 -19.59
C GLY A 146 -0.09 16.45 -18.32
N TRP A 147 0.96 16.06 -17.57
CA TRP A 147 0.84 15.17 -16.41
C TRP A 147 0.04 15.78 -15.26
N ASP A 148 -1.07 15.16 -14.85
CA ASP A 148 -1.96 15.71 -13.83
C ASP A 148 -2.30 14.72 -12.69
N LEU A 149 -3.19 15.15 -11.78
CA LEU A 149 -3.65 14.31 -10.68
C LEU A 149 -4.50 13.11 -11.12
N ASN A 150 -5.17 13.17 -12.27
CA ASN A 150 -5.91 12.03 -12.82
C ASN A 150 -4.95 10.97 -13.34
N ASP A 151 -3.85 11.38 -14.00
CA ASP A 151 -2.79 10.46 -14.41
C ASP A 151 -2.14 9.79 -13.20
N ALA A 152 -1.78 10.59 -12.20
CA ALA A 152 -1.27 10.09 -10.94
C ALA A 152 -2.27 9.16 -10.24
N GLN A 153 -3.57 9.44 -10.30
CA GLN A 153 -4.61 8.58 -9.70
C GLN A 153 -4.64 7.21 -10.36
N VAL A 154 -4.48 7.12 -11.67
CA VAL A 154 -4.40 5.83 -12.38
C VAL A 154 -3.18 5.05 -11.92
N VAL A 155 -2.00 5.70 -11.79
CA VAL A 155 -0.79 5.05 -11.26
C VAL A 155 -0.98 4.57 -9.82
N CYS A 156 -1.50 5.42 -8.94
CA CYS A 156 -1.74 5.08 -7.53
C CYS A 156 -2.74 3.92 -7.39
N SER A 157 -3.78 3.89 -8.24
CA SER A 157 -4.75 2.80 -8.29
C SER A 157 -4.12 1.51 -8.81
N GLN A 158 -3.35 1.59 -9.90
CA GLN A 158 -2.68 0.45 -10.52
C GLN A 158 -1.68 -0.22 -9.57
N LEU A 159 -1.01 0.56 -8.72
CA LEU A 159 -0.07 0.08 -7.70
C LEU A 159 -0.71 -0.28 -6.35
N ASN A 160 -2.03 -0.08 -6.22
CA ASN A 160 -2.77 -0.27 -4.97
C ASN A 160 -2.22 0.57 -3.79
N CYS A 161 -1.85 1.81 -4.10
CA CYS A 161 -1.29 2.81 -3.19
C CYS A 161 -2.32 3.85 -2.70
N GLY A 162 -3.60 3.63 -2.99
CA GLY A 162 -4.69 4.52 -2.59
C GLY A 162 -4.92 5.67 -3.56
N VAL A 163 -5.13 6.86 -3.02
CA VAL A 163 -5.44 8.08 -3.80
C VAL A 163 -4.16 8.85 -4.14
N ALA A 164 -4.16 9.53 -5.29
CA ALA A 164 -3.09 10.43 -5.66
C ALA A 164 -3.12 11.69 -4.78
N VAL A 165 -1.97 12.00 -4.18
CA VAL A 165 -1.74 13.19 -3.36
C VAL A 165 -1.07 14.28 -4.18
N ALA A 166 -0.13 13.90 -5.05
CA ALA A 166 0.55 14.83 -5.94
C ALA A 166 0.98 14.15 -7.24
N ALA A 167 1.11 14.97 -8.28
CA ALA A 167 1.69 14.63 -9.58
C ALA A 167 2.97 15.47 -9.82
N PRO A 168 4.11 15.15 -9.19
CA PRO A 168 5.34 15.92 -9.38
C PRO A 168 5.86 15.93 -10.81
N HIS A 169 6.37 17.09 -11.22
CA HIS A 169 7.00 17.35 -12.52
C HIS A 169 8.52 17.57 -12.36
N SER A 170 9.18 17.89 -13.47
CA SER A 170 10.55 18.37 -13.57
C SER A 170 11.59 17.43 -12.94
N ALA A 171 11.39 16.13 -13.12
CA ALA A 171 12.24 15.09 -12.55
C ALA A 171 12.46 15.26 -11.04
N TYR A 172 11.40 15.59 -10.29
CA TYR A 172 11.42 15.81 -8.84
C TYR A 172 12.12 14.68 -8.07
N PHE A 173 11.93 13.42 -8.49
CA PHE A 173 12.56 12.23 -7.90
C PHE A 173 13.90 11.84 -8.57
N GLY A 174 14.50 12.78 -9.30
CA GLY A 174 15.68 12.57 -10.12
C GLY A 174 15.36 12.05 -11.52
N LYS A 175 16.33 12.24 -12.41
CA LYS A 175 16.26 11.86 -13.83
C LYS A 175 16.39 10.35 -14.01
N GLY A 176 15.65 9.82 -14.98
CA GLY A 176 15.86 8.50 -15.56
C GLY A 176 17.15 8.44 -16.39
N ARG A 177 17.45 7.25 -16.90
CA ARG A 177 18.67 6.98 -17.69
C ARG A 177 18.40 6.38 -19.07
N ASP A 178 17.20 5.84 -19.27
CA ASP A 178 16.86 5.02 -20.43
C ASP A 178 15.93 5.78 -21.39
N LYS A 179 14.96 5.12 -22.02
CA LYS A 179 14.03 5.78 -22.94
C LYS A 179 12.88 6.42 -22.15
N ILE A 180 12.29 7.47 -22.71
CA ILE A 180 11.00 8.00 -22.29
C ILE A 180 9.94 7.31 -23.15
N LEU A 181 8.97 6.64 -22.51
CA LEU A 181 8.00 5.80 -23.21
C LEU A 181 6.75 6.57 -23.64
N LEU A 182 6.21 7.41 -22.76
CA LEU A 182 4.93 8.10 -22.96
C LEU A 182 5.10 9.61 -22.82
N ASP A 183 4.24 10.33 -23.54
CA ASP A 183 4.13 11.78 -23.59
C ASP A 183 2.67 12.20 -23.84
N ASP A 184 2.32 13.40 -23.38
CA ASP A 184 0.95 13.95 -23.25
C ASP A 184 -0.05 12.89 -22.74
N VAL A 185 0.27 12.27 -21.60
CA VAL A 185 -0.68 11.35 -20.95
C VAL A 185 -1.88 12.16 -20.46
N ALA A 186 -3.08 11.68 -20.78
CA ALA A 186 -4.33 12.32 -20.39
C ALA A 186 -5.35 11.25 -19.98
N CYS A 187 -5.34 10.91 -18.70
CA CYS A 187 -6.27 10.01 -18.05
C CYS A 187 -7.56 10.75 -17.62
N MET A 188 -8.68 10.02 -17.57
CA MET A 188 -9.90 10.45 -16.89
C MET A 188 -9.85 10.18 -15.37
N GLY A 189 -8.90 9.35 -14.91
CA GLY A 189 -8.69 9.01 -13.51
C GLY A 189 -9.35 7.69 -13.06
N ASN A 190 -10.04 7.00 -13.98
CA ASN A 190 -10.75 5.73 -13.71
C ASN A 190 -10.20 4.55 -14.52
N GLU A 191 -9.17 4.78 -15.32
CA GLU A 191 -8.49 3.76 -16.08
C GLU A 191 -7.81 2.76 -15.14
N THR A 192 -7.78 1.50 -15.55
CA THR A 192 -7.15 0.45 -14.74
C THR A 192 -5.62 0.43 -14.84
N HIS A 193 -5.06 1.01 -15.91
CA HIS A 193 -3.62 1.04 -16.16
C HIS A 193 -3.25 2.33 -16.90
N LEU A 194 -2.07 2.86 -16.62
CA LEU A 194 -1.59 4.12 -17.22
C LEU A 194 -1.54 4.07 -18.75
N THR A 195 -1.15 2.92 -19.31
CA THR A 195 -1.06 2.72 -20.78
C THR A 195 -2.43 2.59 -21.47
N ARG A 196 -3.54 2.83 -20.76
CA ARG A 196 -4.90 2.92 -21.33
C ARG A 196 -5.39 4.35 -21.50
N CYS A 197 -4.73 5.29 -20.86
CA CYS A 197 -5.06 6.69 -21.00
C CYS A 197 -4.75 7.17 -22.42
N SER A 198 -5.34 8.29 -22.82
CA SER A 198 -4.94 8.91 -24.08
C SER A 198 -3.47 9.34 -23.97
N HIS A 199 -2.68 9.13 -25.03
CA HIS A 199 -1.27 9.54 -25.10
C HIS A 199 -0.84 9.62 -26.57
N ARG A 200 0.29 10.29 -26.88
CA ARG A 200 0.76 10.50 -28.28
C ARG A 200 1.11 9.22 -29.03
N GLY A 201 1.60 8.23 -28.30
CA GLY A 201 2.09 6.97 -28.86
C GLY A 201 3.23 6.43 -27.99
N TYR A 202 3.66 5.19 -28.24
CA TYR A 202 4.82 4.64 -27.56
C TYR A 202 6.10 5.17 -28.19
N LEU A 203 7.03 5.67 -27.37
CA LEU A 203 8.32 6.26 -27.79
C LEU A 203 8.18 7.50 -28.68
N ASP A 204 6.98 8.09 -28.77
CA ASP A 204 6.73 9.34 -29.49
C ASP A 204 6.62 10.47 -28.48
N HIS A 205 7.73 11.18 -28.28
CA HIS A 205 7.86 12.26 -27.30
C HIS A 205 8.86 13.32 -27.78
N ASN A 206 8.72 14.55 -27.30
CA ASN A 206 9.69 15.63 -27.49
C ASN A 206 10.47 15.99 -26.20
N CYS A 207 10.23 15.25 -25.12
CA CYS A 207 10.79 15.53 -23.80
C CYS A 207 12.24 15.07 -23.60
N SER A 208 12.88 15.63 -22.58
CA SER A 208 14.15 15.11 -22.02
C SER A 208 13.95 14.60 -20.59
N HIS A 209 14.93 13.90 -20.00
CA HIS A 209 14.78 13.40 -18.62
C HIS A 209 14.69 14.47 -17.54
N SER A 210 14.87 15.77 -17.84
CA SER A 210 14.47 16.80 -16.87
C SER A 210 12.96 16.93 -16.71
N GLN A 211 12.17 16.27 -17.58
CA GLN A 211 10.72 16.26 -17.62
C GLN A 211 10.16 14.89 -17.21
N ASP A 212 10.91 14.07 -16.47
CA ASP A 212 10.37 12.78 -16.03
C ASP A 212 9.31 13.00 -14.92
N ALA A 213 8.12 12.45 -15.14
CA ALA A 213 6.99 12.53 -14.25
C ALA A 213 7.15 11.67 -12.99
N GLY A 214 6.59 12.14 -11.88
CA GLY A 214 6.51 11.43 -10.62
C GLY A 214 5.08 11.34 -10.08
N VAL A 215 4.90 10.50 -9.06
CA VAL A 215 3.66 10.44 -8.28
C VAL A 215 3.96 10.37 -6.79
N ILE A 216 3.02 10.89 -6.00
CA ILE A 216 2.94 10.66 -4.55
C ILE A 216 1.52 10.19 -4.26
N CYS A 217 1.39 9.00 -3.69
CA CYS A 217 0.11 8.42 -3.29
C CYS A 217 -0.08 8.49 -1.77
N SER A 218 -1.32 8.27 -1.31
CA SER A 218 -1.66 8.29 0.12
C SER A 218 -0.98 7.18 0.93
N GLY A 219 -0.61 6.07 0.28
CA GLY A 219 0.04 4.91 0.91
C GLY A 219 -0.92 4.03 1.70
N GLU A 220 -2.23 4.31 1.66
CA GLU A 220 -3.28 3.54 2.31
C GLU A 220 -4.02 2.70 1.27
N LYS A 221 -4.12 1.39 1.50
CA LYS A 221 -5.05 0.56 0.71
C LYS A 221 -6.47 1.08 0.97
N MET A 222 -7.14 1.56 -0.08
CA MET A 222 -8.57 1.81 -0.06
C MET A 222 -9.28 0.46 0.09
N PHE A 223 -9.43 -0.02 1.32
CA PHE A 223 -10.43 -1.03 1.61
C PHE A 223 -11.78 -0.37 1.38
N SER A 224 -12.50 -0.81 0.34
CA SER A 224 -13.94 -0.56 0.20
C SER A 224 -14.57 -0.88 1.56
N THR A 225 -15.01 0.16 2.27
CA THR A 225 -15.60 0.04 3.60
C THR A 225 -16.97 -0.63 3.49
N ASN A 226 -16.97 -1.96 3.44
CA ASN A 226 -18.07 -2.82 3.86
C ASN A 226 -17.56 -3.77 4.95
N THR A 227 -16.86 -3.21 5.94
CA THR A 227 -16.47 -3.96 7.12
C THR A 227 -16.44 -2.98 8.26
N GLU A 228 -17.36 -3.16 9.21
CA GLU A 228 -17.30 -2.48 10.49
C GLU A 228 -15.91 -2.69 11.06
N ALA A 229 -15.19 -1.59 11.24
CA ALA A 229 -13.93 -1.58 11.96
C ALA A 229 -14.23 -2.06 13.39
N SER A 230 -14.03 -3.36 13.60
CA SER A 230 -14.05 -3.99 14.90
C SER A 230 -12.82 -3.47 15.63
N PHE A 231 -12.95 -2.33 16.31
CA PHE A 231 -12.01 -1.94 17.34
C PHE A 231 -11.98 -3.07 18.35
N LEU A 232 -10.85 -3.78 18.45
CA LEU A 232 -10.56 -4.64 19.59
C LEU A 232 -10.33 -3.75 20.83
N PHE A 233 -11.41 -3.18 21.37
CA PHE A 233 -11.43 -2.84 22.79
C PHE A 233 -11.52 -4.17 23.54
N ARG A 234 -10.43 -4.57 24.19
CA ARG A 234 -10.52 -5.59 25.24
C ARG A 234 -11.30 -4.98 26.40
N CYS A 235 -12.63 -5.09 26.36
CA CYS A 235 -13.44 -5.01 27.57
C CYS A 235 -13.12 -6.24 28.41
N PHE A 236 -12.42 -6.07 29.53
CA PHE A 236 -12.43 -7.08 30.57
C PHE A 236 -13.84 -7.06 31.19
N THR A 237 -14.58 -8.16 31.00
CA THR A 237 -15.70 -8.47 31.88
C THR A 237 -15.12 -8.75 33.26
N VAL A 238 -15.32 -7.84 34.22
CA VAL A 238 -15.10 -8.15 35.65
C VAL A 238 -16.23 -9.06 36.08
N THR A 239 -16.15 -10.34 35.73
CA THR A 239 -16.97 -11.39 36.33
C THR A 239 -16.26 -11.86 37.58
N SER A 240 -16.47 -11.15 38.70
CA SER A 240 -16.58 -11.78 40.02
C SER A 240 -17.06 -10.75 41.04
N LYS A 241 -18.14 -11.14 41.72
CA LYS A 241 -18.73 -10.53 42.91
C LYS A 241 -17.67 -9.94 43.84
N ILE A 242 -17.74 -8.64 44.08
CA ILE A 242 -17.18 -8.04 45.30
C ILE A 242 -18.06 -8.53 46.45
N LEU A 243 -17.59 -9.55 47.16
CA LEU A 243 -18.05 -9.87 48.51
C LEU A 243 -17.22 -9.01 49.46
N LEU A 244 -17.90 -8.05 50.08
CA LEU A 244 -17.39 -7.31 51.23
C LEU A 244 -17.12 -8.31 52.36
N PHE A 245 -15.85 -8.49 52.71
CA PHE A 245 -15.46 -8.91 54.05
C PHE A 245 -14.45 -7.89 54.59
N ASN A 246 -14.92 -7.10 55.55
CA ASN A 246 -14.06 -6.40 56.51
C ASN A 246 -13.30 -7.46 57.29
N ASN A 247 -11.98 -7.51 57.16
CA ASN A 247 -11.08 -7.87 58.25
C ASN A 247 -9.64 -7.48 57.89
N ALA A 248 -9.06 -6.67 58.76
CA ALA A 248 -7.66 -6.28 58.78
C ALA A 248 -6.74 -7.48 59.05
N ILE A 249 -5.47 -7.40 58.64
CA ILE A 249 -4.27 -7.60 59.46
C ILE A 249 -2.99 -7.38 58.62
N GLU A 250 -2.34 -6.26 58.94
CA GLU A 250 -0.89 -5.97 59.15
C GLU A 250 0.25 -6.18 58.13
N GLN A 251 0.87 -5.01 57.85
CA GLN A 251 2.32 -4.66 57.82
C GLN A 251 3.16 -5.21 56.64
N LYS A 252 3.97 -4.43 55.90
CA LYS A 252 4.81 -3.28 56.30
C LYS A 252 5.38 -2.52 55.07
N ASN A 253 5.51 -1.19 55.21
CA ASN A 253 6.42 -0.23 54.50
C ASN A 253 6.25 -0.02 52.97
N GLN A 254 6.23 1.20 52.39
CA GLN A 254 6.48 2.57 52.84
C GLN A 254 5.92 3.55 51.76
N SER A 255 5.10 4.54 52.17
CA SER A 255 4.86 5.90 51.60
C SER A 255 4.65 6.07 50.07
N ASN A 256 3.63 6.69 49.48
CA ASN A 256 2.56 7.62 49.87
C ASN A 256 1.49 7.55 48.75
N CYS A 257 0.24 7.18 49.04
CA CYS A 257 -0.90 7.50 48.17
C CYS A 257 -1.99 8.16 49.00
N LEU A 258 -2.24 9.44 48.74
CA LEU A 258 -3.35 10.19 49.30
C LEU A 258 -4.66 9.65 48.69
N TYR A 259 -5.60 9.25 49.55
CA TYR A 259 -6.97 8.91 49.19
C TYR A 259 -7.77 10.16 48.81
N MET A 260 -8.64 10.08 47.81
CA MET A 260 -9.81 10.97 47.69
C MET A 260 -11.00 10.24 47.07
N PHE A 261 -12.15 10.42 47.72
CA PHE A 261 -13.45 9.78 47.47
C PHE A 261 -14.15 10.34 46.21
N TYR A 262 -14.94 9.51 45.52
CA TYR A 262 -15.82 9.91 44.42
C TYR A 262 -17.29 9.87 44.85
N TYR A 263 -18.06 10.93 44.58
CA TYR A 263 -19.52 10.88 44.54
C TYR A 263 -19.99 10.54 43.13
N VAL A 264 -20.79 9.49 42.99
CA VAL A 264 -21.37 9.01 41.72
C VAL A 264 -22.83 9.47 41.65
N LEU A 265 -23.21 10.21 40.60
CA LEU A 265 -24.61 10.40 40.21
C LEU A 265 -24.87 9.66 38.90
N PHE A 266 -25.88 8.80 38.92
CA PHE A 266 -26.27 7.88 37.86
C PHE A 266 -27.17 8.54 36.81
N PHE A 267 -26.91 8.29 35.52
CA PHE A 267 -27.95 8.17 34.48
C PHE A 267 -27.60 7.03 33.51
N PRO A 268 -28.60 6.30 32.99
CA PRO A 268 -28.39 5.10 32.21
C PRO A 268 -28.21 5.49 30.74
N PHE A 269 -27.06 5.13 30.17
CA PHE A 269 -26.74 4.89 28.76
C PHE A 269 -25.27 5.28 28.58
N SER A 270 -24.42 4.26 28.68
CA SER A 270 -23.02 4.19 28.27
C SER A 270 -22.27 5.52 28.10
N ILE A 271 -21.77 6.06 29.22
CA ILE A 271 -20.69 7.05 29.16
C ILE A 271 -19.38 6.26 29.14
N CYS A 272 -18.66 6.35 28.03
CA CYS A 272 -17.25 5.99 27.99
C CYS A 272 -16.50 7.07 28.77
N LEU A 273 -16.19 6.80 30.05
CA LEU A 273 -15.34 7.67 30.85
C LEU A 273 -13.89 7.50 30.37
N LEU A 274 -13.45 8.37 29.47
CA LEU A 274 -12.03 8.63 29.26
C LEU A 274 -11.49 9.32 30.52
N ILE A 275 -11.00 8.51 31.47
CA ILE A 275 -10.19 9.03 32.57
C ILE A 275 -8.78 9.23 32.00
N VAL A 276 -8.58 10.34 31.29
CA VAL A 276 -7.24 10.88 31.07
C VAL A 276 -6.97 11.81 32.25
N PRO A 277 -5.89 11.63 33.02
CA PRO A 277 -5.51 12.62 34.01
C PRO A 277 -5.48 13.99 33.33
N HIS A 278 -6.04 15.03 33.96
CA HIS A 278 -6.00 16.42 33.45
C HIS A 278 -4.57 16.91 33.14
N ALA A 279 -3.54 16.16 33.53
CA ALA A 279 -2.13 16.41 33.26
C ALA A 279 -1.60 15.87 31.90
N PHE A 280 -2.41 15.25 31.03
CA PHE A 280 -1.91 14.57 29.80
C PHE A 280 -2.57 15.02 28.48
N ILE A 281 -3.17 16.21 28.43
CA ILE A 281 -3.79 16.75 27.19
C ILE A 281 -2.85 17.73 26.46
N ALA A 282 -1.70 18.10 27.06
CA ALA A 282 -0.69 18.89 26.37
C ALA A 282 0.12 18.01 25.41
N GLY A 283 0.10 18.34 24.10
CA GLY A 283 1.03 17.76 23.13
C GLY A 283 0.47 16.75 22.12
N LEU A 284 -0.85 16.72 21.88
CA LEU A 284 -1.41 15.98 20.75
C LEU A 284 -1.09 16.68 19.43
N SER A 285 -0.70 15.91 18.40
CA SER A 285 -0.50 16.42 17.04
C SER A 285 -1.25 15.54 16.05
N ARG A 286 -1.77 16.15 14.98
CA ARG A 286 -2.46 15.43 13.90
C ARG A 286 -2.12 16.03 12.54
N LEU A 287 -2.32 15.23 11.49
CA LEU A 287 -2.29 15.71 10.12
C LEU A 287 -3.72 15.80 9.59
N ILE A 288 -4.08 16.97 9.07
CA ILE A 288 -5.33 17.17 8.34
C ILE A 288 -5.01 17.24 6.86
N GLY A 289 -5.38 16.19 6.13
CA GLY A 289 -5.02 16.07 4.73
C GLY A 289 -5.45 14.73 4.12
N PRO A 290 -4.88 14.37 2.95
CA PRO A 290 -5.35 13.26 2.15
C PRO A 290 -5.01 11.87 2.71
N SER A 291 -4.15 11.76 3.72
CA SER A 291 -3.90 10.49 4.42
C SER A 291 -3.56 10.70 5.89
N ARG A 292 -3.54 9.63 6.69
CA ARG A 292 -3.06 9.69 8.08
C ARG A 292 -1.61 10.19 8.19
N CYS A 293 -0.83 10.04 7.13
CA CYS A 293 0.59 10.34 7.08
C CYS A 293 0.94 11.49 6.13
N SER A 294 -0.06 12.24 5.65
CA SER A 294 0.15 13.43 4.83
C SER A 294 -0.92 14.48 5.07
N GLY A 295 -0.49 15.73 5.26
CA GLY A 295 -1.43 16.83 5.48
C GLY A 295 -0.83 18.01 6.23
N ARG A 296 -1.70 18.99 6.51
CA ARG A 296 -1.40 20.14 7.35
C ARG A 296 -1.18 19.70 8.79
N VAL A 297 -0.15 20.26 9.42
CA VAL A 297 0.23 19.92 10.80
C VAL A 297 -0.60 20.76 11.76
N GLU A 298 -1.34 20.09 12.63
CA GLU A 298 -2.09 20.73 13.70
C GLU A 298 -1.62 20.21 15.06
N ILE A 299 -1.46 21.11 16.02
CA ILE A 299 -0.99 20.83 17.38
C ILE A 299 -2.06 21.29 18.36
N PHE A 300 -2.36 20.46 19.37
CA PHE A 300 -3.26 20.81 20.44
C PHE A 300 -2.50 21.48 21.60
N ASN A 301 -2.83 22.74 21.87
CA ASN A 301 -2.22 23.53 22.94
C ASN A 301 -3.28 24.38 23.65
N ASN A 302 -3.15 24.58 24.97
CA ASN A 302 -4.06 25.39 25.78
C ASN A 302 -5.58 25.12 25.59
N GLY A 303 -5.95 23.88 25.28
CA GLY A 303 -7.36 23.49 25.12
C GLY A 303 -7.94 23.69 23.71
N SER A 304 -7.15 24.12 22.73
CA SER A 304 -7.56 24.29 21.34
C SER A 304 -6.55 23.69 20.35
N TRP A 305 -7.04 23.37 19.14
CA TRP A 305 -6.17 23.03 18.01
C TRP A 305 -5.65 24.32 17.37
N GLY A 306 -4.36 24.33 17.05
CA GLY A 306 -3.69 25.39 16.31
C GLY A 306 -2.83 24.83 15.19
N THR A 307 -2.34 25.70 14.32
CA THR A 307 -1.54 25.36 13.15
C THR A 307 -0.07 25.73 13.37
N VAL A 308 0.80 25.26 12.48
CA VAL A 308 2.24 25.57 12.52
C VAL A 308 2.59 26.47 11.35
N CYS A 309 3.41 27.49 11.55
CA CYS A 309 3.87 28.36 10.47
C CYS A 309 4.96 27.69 9.60
N ASN A 310 4.91 27.90 8.28
CA ASN A 310 5.88 27.34 7.35
C ASN A 310 7.21 28.11 7.22
N ASN A 311 7.35 29.30 7.81
CA ASN A 311 8.54 30.16 7.64
C ASN A 311 9.87 29.49 8.05
N SER A 312 9.83 28.72 9.15
CA SER A 312 10.99 27.96 9.67
C SER A 312 10.72 26.46 9.71
N TRP A 313 9.71 26.01 8.96
CA TRP A 313 9.34 24.60 8.92
C TRP A 313 10.20 23.88 7.89
N ASP A 314 11.13 23.05 8.35
CA ASP A 314 12.07 22.33 7.53
C ASP A 314 12.00 20.81 7.76
N ILE A 315 12.98 20.09 7.21
CA ILE A 315 13.01 18.62 7.26
C ILE A 315 13.17 18.08 8.69
N ASN A 316 13.69 18.86 9.63
CA ASN A 316 13.91 18.48 11.02
C ASN A 316 12.59 18.42 11.79
N GLU A 317 11.75 19.45 11.69
CA GLU A 317 10.40 19.44 12.28
C GLU A 317 9.55 18.36 11.62
N ALA A 318 9.62 18.27 10.29
CA ALA A 318 8.92 17.27 9.50
C ALA A 318 9.31 15.83 9.89
N ARG A 319 10.59 15.58 10.19
CA ARG A 319 11.08 14.28 10.68
C ARG A 319 10.50 13.95 12.06
N VAL A 320 10.44 14.93 12.96
CA VAL A 320 9.89 14.75 14.30
C VAL A 320 8.41 14.36 14.22
N ILE A 321 7.59 15.08 13.45
CA ILE A 321 6.16 14.77 13.33
C ILE A 321 5.89 13.44 12.62
N CYS A 322 6.64 13.11 11.56
CA CYS A 322 6.49 11.83 10.87
C CYS A 322 6.86 10.65 11.78
N ARG A 323 7.90 10.80 12.60
CA ARG A 323 8.29 9.82 13.61
C ARG A 323 7.24 9.71 14.72
N GLN A 324 6.79 10.84 15.26
CA GLN A 324 5.78 10.92 16.31
C GLN A 324 4.49 10.19 15.92
N LEU A 325 4.05 10.32 14.67
CA LEU A 325 2.81 9.71 14.17
C LEU A 325 2.98 8.25 13.71
N GLY A 326 4.20 7.71 13.76
CA GLY A 326 4.51 6.37 13.28
C GLY A 326 4.52 6.24 11.75
N CYS A 327 4.63 7.36 11.03
CA CYS A 327 4.53 7.44 9.58
C CYS A 327 5.89 7.31 8.85
N GLY A 328 6.96 6.98 9.58
CA GLY A 328 8.30 6.82 9.04
C GLY A 328 9.07 8.14 8.98
N THR A 329 9.80 8.38 7.88
CA THR A 329 10.56 9.62 7.67
C THR A 329 9.73 10.66 6.91
N SER A 330 10.11 11.94 7.00
CA SER A 330 9.56 12.96 6.11
C SER A 330 10.10 12.78 4.68
N LEU A 331 9.21 12.91 3.70
CA LEU A 331 9.49 12.92 2.26
C LEU A 331 9.50 14.32 1.67
N SER A 332 8.56 15.16 2.12
CA SER A 332 8.47 16.54 1.68
C SER A 332 7.84 17.42 2.76
N VAL A 333 8.17 18.70 2.63
CA VAL A 333 7.62 19.79 3.39
C VAL A 333 6.76 20.60 2.42
N LEU A 334 5.47 20.73 2.70
CA LEU A 334 4.51 21.34 1.76
C LEU A 334 3.49 22.20 2.49
N HIS A 335 2.75 23.00 1.73
CA HIS A 335 1.55 23.66 2.21
C HIS A 335 0.31 22.80 1.91
N PHE A 336 -0.57 22.62 2.89
CA PHE A 336 -1.80 21.82 2.77
C PHE A 336 -3.04 22.64 3.17
N GLY A 337 -3.37 23.63 2.35
CA GLY A 337 -4.52 24.50 2.55
C GLY A 337 -4.50 25.28 3.87
N GLU A 338 -5.59 26.01 4.12
CA GLU A 338 -5.70 26.90 5.27
C GLU A 338 -6.37 26.18 6.45
N GLY A 339 -5.77 26.26 7.63
CA GLY A 339 -6.32 25.82 8.89
C GLY A 339 -7.00 26.95 9.66
N ILE A 340 -7.29 26.67 10.93
CA ILE A 340 -7.92 27.61 11.86
C ILE A 340 -7.24 27.50 13.23
N GLY A 341 -7.22 28.59 14.00
CA GLY A 341 -6.70 28.60 15.37
C GLY A 341 -5.39 29.36 15.53
N GLU A 342 -4.72 29.20 16.68
CA GLU A 342 -3.44 29.86 16.93
C GLU A 342 -2.34 29.27 16.00
N ILE A 343 -1.64 30.14 15.27
CA ILE A 343 -0.47 29.75 14.49
C ILE A 343 0.79 29.91 15.34
N ASN A 344 1.62 28.87 15.40
CA ASN A 344 2.85 28.87 16.18
C ASN A 344 4.06 28.59 15.28
N GLU A 345 5.19 29.23 15.55
CA GLU A 345 6.46 28.85 14.95
C GLU A 345 7.12 27.77 15.83
N VAL A 346 7.53 26.68 15.18
CA VAL A 346 8.13 25.52 15.83
C VAL A 346 9.48 25.25 15.18
N THR A 347 10.53 25.16 15.99
CA THR A 347 11.89 24.87 15.53
C THR A 347 12.48 23.70 16.31
N CYS A 348 12.88 22.66 15.60
CA CYS A 348 13.37 21.39 16.10
C CYS A 348 14.82 21.14 15.65
N THR A 349 15.60 20.44 16.47
CA THR A 349 16.90 19.89 16.08
C THR A 349 16.78 18.63 15.21
N GLY A 350 15.61 17.99 15.21
CA GLY A 350 15.31 16.74 14.52
C GLY A 350 15.48 15.48 15.39
N SER A 351 16.00 15.64 16.61
CA SER A 351 16.24 14.54 17.57
C SER A 351 15.10 14.34 18.58
N GLU A 352 14.19 15.30 18.65
CA GLU A 352 13.05 15.35 19.57
C GLU A 352 12.07 14.20 19.33
N ARG A 353 11.46 13.67 20.39
CA ARG A 353 10.49 12.57 20.22
C ARG A 353 9.12 13.07 19.77
N TYR A 354 8.77 14.28 20.18
CA TYR A 354 7.48 14.90 19.91
C TYR A 354 7.68 16.37 19.52
N LEU A 355 6.87 16.89 18.60
CA LEU A 355 6.87 18.32 18.24
C LEU A 355 6.78 19.25 19.48
N PRO A 356 5.95 18.95 20.51
CA PRO A 356 5.90 19.69 21.77
C PRO A 356 7.21 19.85 22.55
N GLU A 357 8.24 19.05 22.25
CA GLU A 357 9.56 19.18 22.88
C GLU A 357 10.46 20.18 22.15
N CYS A 358 10.06 20.64 20.97
CA CYS A 358 10.79 21.62 20.17
C CYS A 358 10.63 23.04 20.75
N SER A 359 11.43 23.99 20.25
CA SER A 359 11.30 25.39 20.68
C SER A 359 10.08 26.04 20.03
N TYR A 360 9.26 26.73 20.84
CA TYR A 360 8.04 27.40 20.42
C TYR A 360 8.18 28.92 20.51
N SER A 361 7.86 29.63 19.42
CA SER A 361 7.80 31.10 19.40
C SER A 361 6.44 31.58 18.91
N ARG A 362 5.69 32.27 19.80
CA ARG A 362 4.46 32.99 19.40
C ARG A 362 4.79 34.28 18.66
N ASP A 363 5.89 34.94 19.03
CA ASP A 363 6.32 36.21 18.40
C ASP A 363 6.88 36.01 16.99
N GLY A 364 7.48 34.85 16.73
CA GLY A 364 8.00 34.51 15.41
C GLY A 364 6.92 34.12 14.39
N ALA A 365 5.72 33.77 14.87
CA ALA A 365 4.55 33.55 14.03
C ALA A 365 3.76 34.83 13.69
N GLN A 366 4.18 36.01 14.15
CA GLN A 366 3.43 37.28 13.98
C GLN A 366 3.23 37.71 12.51
N ASN A 367 4.04 37.18 11.59
CA ASN A 367 3.92 37.45 10.15
C ASN A 367 3.34 36.27 9.36
N CYS A 368 2.78 35.26 10.05
CA CYS A 368 2.19 34.10 9.41
C CYS A 368 0.66 34.24 9.40
N ASN A 369 0.05 33.95 8.26
CA ASN A 369 -1.39 33.73 8.16
C ASN A 369 -1.66 32.26 7.77
N HIS A 370 -2.93 31.84 7.73
CA HIS A 370 -3.26 30.43 7.42
C HIS A 370 -2.92 29.99 5.99
N SER A 371 -2.67 30.91 5.05
CA SER A 371 -2.09 30.55 3.74
C SER A 371 -0.63 30.09 3.83
N GLN A 372 -0.03 30.20 5.01
CA GLN A 372 1.33 29.78 5.34
C GLN A 372 1.36 28.64 6.35
N ASP A 373 0.26 27.90 6.50
CA ASP A 373 0.24 26.74 7.38
C ASP A 373 1.15 25.63 6.84
N ALA A 374 2.00 25.13 7.73
CA ALA A 374 2.94 24.06 7.49
C ALA A 374 2.24 22.72 7.33
N GLY A 375 2.77 21.91 6.44
CA GLY A 375 2.33 20.55 6.21
C GLY A 375 3.50 19.64 5.87
N VAL A 376 3.20 18.34 5.86
CA VAL A 376 4.21 17.30 5.68
C VAL A 376 3.64 16.14 4.88
N ILE A 377 4.49 15.52 4.08
CA ILE A 377 4.25 14.17 3.56
C ILE A 377 5.29 13.26 4.19
N CYS A 378 4.83 12.22 4.87
CA CYS A 378 5.68 11.20 5.43
C CYS A 378 5.77 10.00 4.49
N SER A 379 6.77 9.14 4.70
CA SER A 379 7.04 7.98 3.86
C SER A 379 5.91 6.96 3.83
N GLY A 380 5.00 7.03 4.81
CA GLY A 380 3.91 6.07 5.00
C GLY A 380 4.53 4.73 5.37
N ASN A 381 4.68 4.45 6.66
CA ASN A 381 5.32 3.21 7.03
C ASN A 381 4.43 2.02 6.60
N VAL A 382 5.00 1.25 5.67
CA VAL A 382 4.70 -0.15 5.39
C VAL A 382 4.51 -0.86 6.72
N PHE A 383 3.49 -1.71 6.81
CA PHE A 383 3.41 -2.76 7.83
C PHE A 383 4.81 -3.35 8.09
N PHE A 384 5.46 -2.95 9.19
CA PHE A 384 6.23 -3.95 9.91
C PHE A 384 5.15 -4.89 10.45
N LEU A 385 5.11 -6.10 9.91
CA LEU A 385 4.70 -7.26 10.68
C LEU A 385 5.55 -7.22 11.96
N LEU A 386 5.07 -6.50 12.98
CA LEU A 386 5.38 -6.83 14.35
C LEU A 386 4.81 -8.23 14.49
N ASN A 387 5.70 -9.22 14.30
CA ASN A 387 5.61 -10.46 15.02
C ASN A 387 5.48 -10.07 16.49
N VAL A 388 4.25 -9.86 16.94
CA VAL A 388 3.92 -9.96 18.35
C VAL A 388 4.19 -11.42 18.65
N LEU A 389 5.39 -11.69 19.15
CA LEU A 389 5.70 -12.87 19.91
C LEU A 389 4.71 -12.88 21.07
N VAL A 390 3.57 -13.54 20.87
CA VAL A 390 2.70 -13.95 21.95
C VAL A 390 3.49 -15.00 22.72
N LYS A 391 4.24 -14.57 23.73
CA LYS A 391 4.62 -15.48 24.82
C LYS A 391 3.31 -15.81 25.53
N THR A 392 2.76 -16.98 25.22
CA THR A 392 1.80 -17.62 26.09
C THR A 392 2.55 -17.99 27.37
N CYS A 393 2.31 -17.25 28.45
CA CYS A 393 2.58 -17.78 29.78
C CYS A 393 1.57 -18.90 30.00
N SER A 394 2.03 -20.15 29.93
CA SER A 394 1.29 -21.29 30.44
C SER A 394 1.22 -21.17 31.97
N ASN A 395 0.05 -21.42 32.54
CA ASN A 395 -0.14 -21.60 33.97
C ASN A 395 0.67 -22.79 34.51
#